data_AF-A3K519-F1
#
_entry.id   AF-A3K519-F1
#
_cell.length_a   1.000
_cell.length_b   1.000
_cell.length_c   1.000
_cell.angle_alpha   90.00
_cell.angle_beta   90.00
_cell.angle_gamma   90.00
#
_symmetry.space_group_name_H-M   'P 1'
#
loop_
_entity.id
_entity.type
_entity.pdbx_description
1 polymer ?
#
loop_
_entity_poly.entity_id
_entity_poly.type
_entity_poly.pdbx_seq_one_letter_code
_entity_poly.pdbx_strand_id
1 'polypeptide(L)'
;MLIWPGVVAAAPVCQDVSAREGWQQAIFPVGIVEDVQVTGAWTVADGVHEPVGAPGHLGAVAEVLSQSGTRRVDPGAAHGTLLYRVEANGVSRQGTWAAFKTALDSTGPFRMNGGTLLFRINETDPGLSDNAGTLTVCLMYTE
;
A
#
# COMPACT_ATOMS: atom_id res chain seq x y z
N MET A 1 -6.80 -43.57 14.89
CA MET A 1 -7.15 -42.16 14.59
C MET A 1 -5.86 -41.36 14.67
N LEU A 2 -5.21 -41.12 13.53
CA LEU A 2 -3.97 -40.34 13.45
C LEU A 2 -4.36 -38.86 13.44
N ILE A 3 -3.99 -38.14 14.48
CA ILE A 3 -4.14 -36.69 14.55
C ILE A 3 -2.92 -36.11 13.83
N TRP A 4 -3.12 -35.59 12.63
CA TRP A 4 -2.09 -34.81 11.94
C TRP A 4 -1.98 -33.46 12.68
N PRO A 5 -0.78 -33.02 13.10
CA PRO A 5 -0.61 -31.65 13.55
C PRO A 5 -0.83 -30.75 12.32
N GLY A 6 -1.92 -29.99 12.33
CA GLY A 6 -2.13 -28.94 11.36
C GLY A 6 -0.98 -27.95 11.47
N VAL A 7 -0.34 -27.66 10.34
CA VAL A 7 0.56 -26.53 10.13
C VAL A 7 -0.30 -25.27 10.38
N VAL A 8 0.05 -24.48 11.40
CA VAL A 8 -0.79 -23.35 11.85
C VAL A 8 -0.25 -22.10 11.17
N ALA A 9 -0.79 -21.79 9.98
CA ALA A 9 -0.32 -20.67 9.18
C ALA A 9 -0.19 -19.42 10.06
N ALA A 10 0.99 -18.81 10.09
CA ALA A 10 1.19 -17.58 10.82
C ALA A 10 0.17 -16.54 10.30
N ALA A 11 -0.65 -16.01 11.21
CA ALA A 11 -1.72 -15.10 10.82
C ALA A 11 -1.14 -13.86 10.13
N PRO A 12 -1.81 -13.33 9.09
CA PRO A 12 -1.37 -12.10 8.43
C PRO A 12 -1.27 -10.94 9.42
N VAL A 13 -0.24 -10.12 9.27
CA VAL A 13 -0.09 -8.87 10.03
C VAL A 13 -0.55 -7.74 9.14
N CYS A 14 -1.60 -7.04 9.56
CA CYS A 14 -2.28 -6.03 8.77
C CYS A 14 -2.15 -4.63 9.37
N GLN A 15 -2.11 -3.62 8.50
CA GLN A 15 -2.03 -2.21 8.84
C GLN A 15 -2.97 -1.41 7.95
N ASP A 16 -3.79 -0.57 8.57
CA ASP A 16 -4.70 0.33 7.87
C ASP A 16 -3.97 1.61 7.44
N VAL A 17 -4.28 2.07 6.22
CA VAL A 17 -3.70 3.26 5.61
C VAL A 17 -4.85 4.18 5.20
N SER A 18 -4.96 5.32 5.88
CA SER A 18 -5.95 6.35 5.62
C SER A 18 -5.61 7.13 4.35
N ALA A 19 -6.63 7.43 3.54
CA ALA A 19 -6.48 8.30 2.37
C ALA A 19 -6.32 9.79 2.73
N ARG A 20 -6.60 10.16 3.99
CA ARG A 20 -6.60 11.55 4.48
C ARG A 20 -5.28 11.98 5.10
N GLU A 21 -4.29 11.08 5.14
CA GLU A 21 -3.02 11.31 5.82
C GLU A 21 -1.86 11.17 4.84
N GLY A 22 -0.75 11.84 5.19
CA GLY A 22 0.50 11.74 4.45
C GLY A 22 1.18 10.38 4.67
N TRP A 23 2.51 10.40 4.81
CA TRP A 23 3.24 9.17 5.11
C TRP A 23 2.90 8.64 6.50
N GLN A 24 2.24 7.48 6.55
CA GLN A 24 1.83 6.77 7.75
C GLN A 24 2.81 5.64 8.04
N GLN A 25 3.30 5.57 9.28
CA GLN A 25 4.21 4.53 9.71
C GLN A 25 3.46 3.24 10.03
N ALA A 26 3.90 2.14 9.42
CA ALA A 26 3.45 0.79 9.66
C ALA A 26 4.61 -0.05 10.21
N ILE A 27 4.35 -0.75 11.32
CA ILE A 27 5.33 -1.61 11.98
C ILE A 27 4.95 -3.07 11.72
N PHE A 28 5.90 -3.82 11.19
CA PHE A 28 5.76 -5.24 10.91
C PHE A 28 6.82 -6.06 11.64
N PRO A 29 6.50 -7.26 12.14
CA PRO A 29 7.44 -8.09 12.87
C PRO A 29 8.58 -8.59 11.97
N VAL A 30 9.67 -8.97 12.62
CA VAL A 30 10.75 -9.72 11.98
C VAL A 30 10.22 -11.08 11.52
N GLY A 31 10.55 -11.49 10.30
CA GLY A 31 10.14 -12.79 9.77
C GLY A 31 10.35 -12.90 8.27
N ILE A 32 10.09 -14.08 7.69
CA ILE A 32 10.07 -14.26 6.24
C ILE A 32 8.66 -13.94 5.76
N VAL A 33 8.54 -12.95 4.88
CA VAL A 33 7.29 -12.57 4.24
C VAL A 33 7.20 -13.33 2.92
N GLU A 34 6.17 -14.16 2.78
CA GLU A 34 5.95 -14.98 1.59
C GLU A 34 5.03 -14.31 0.56
N ASP A 35 4.11 -13.46 1.01
CA ASP A 35 3.18 -12.75 0.15
C ASP A 35 2.63 -11.49 0.84
N VAL A 36 2.04 -10.61 0.04
CA VAL A 36 1.40 -9.38 0.51
C VAL A 36 0.04 -9.19 -0.12
N GLN A 37 -0.90 -8.69 0.67
CA GLN A 37 -2.27 -8.43 0.23
C GLN A 37 -2.68 -7.01 0.53
N VAL A 38 -3.56 -6.46 -0.31
CA VAL A 38 -4.24 -5.20 -0.05
C VAL A 38 -5.73 -5.39 -0.24
N THR A 39 -6.50 -4.94 0.74
CA THR A 39 -7.96 -4.91 0.71
C THR A 39 -8.47 -3.51 1.05
N GLY A 40 -9.78 -3.32 0.97
CA GLY A 40 -10.42 -2.02 1.18
C GLY A 40 -10.47 -1.17 -0.09
N ALA A 41 -10.94 0.05 0.07
CA ALA A 41 -11.06 1.03 -1.00
C ALA A 41 -10.98 2.44 -0.43
N TRP A 42 -10.47 3.36 -1.25
CA TRP A 42 -10.44 4.78 -0.96
C TRP A 42 -10.68 5.61 -2.21
N THR A 43 -10.87 6.91 -2.07
CA THR A 43 -11.00 7.81 -3.21
C THR A 43 -10.29 9.13 -2.97
N VAL A 44 -9.98 9.81 -4.07
CA VAL A 44 -9.62 11.23 -4.05
C VAL A 44 -10.88 12.03 -4.35
N ALA A 45 -11.03 13.21 -3.73
CA ALA A 45 -12.24 14.04 -3.84
C ALA A 45 -13.54 13.25 -3.57
N ASP A 46 -13.79 12.97 -2.29
CA ASP A 46 -14.95 12.24 -1.79
C ASP A 46 -16.28 12.85 -2.30
N GLY A 47 -17.20 11.98 -2.71
CA GLY A 47 -18.45 12.36 -3.37
C GLY A 47 -18.33 12.79 -4.83
N VAL A 48 -17.11 12.87 -5.40
CA VAL A 48 -16.87 13.18 -6.83
C VAL A 48 -16.46 11.94 -7.61
N HIS A 49 -15.61 11.09 -7.03
CA HIS A 49 -15.09 9.89 -7.68
C HIS A 49 -15.37 8.63 -6.86
N GLU A 50 -15.69 7.54 -7.54
CA GLU A 50 -15.92 6.23 -6.92
C GLU A 50 -14.66 5.69 -6.23
N PRO A 51 -14.79 4.99 -5.09
CA PRO A 51 -13.64 4.35 -4.44
C PRO A 51 -12.93 3.31 -5.31
N VAL A 52 -11.60 3.29 -5.18
CA VAL A 52 -10.66 2.44 -5.90
C VAL A 52 -9.72 1.73 -4.93
N GLY A 53 -9.10 0.65 -5.40
CA GLY A 53 -8.07 -0.08 -4.66
C GLY A 53 -6.66 0.51 -4.85
N ALA A 54 -5.65 -0.27 -4.47
CA ALA A 54 -4.24 0.11 -4.51
C ALA A 54 -3.71 0.69 -5.85
N PRO A 55 -4.20 0.30 -7.04
CA PRO A 55 -3.77 0.92 -8.30
C PRO A 55 -4.15 2.40 -8.44
N GLY A 56 -5.17 2.87 -7.71
CA GLY A 56 -5.71 4.22 -7.86
C GLY A 56 -6.69 4.36 -9.02
N HIS A 57 -6.98 5.61 -9.38
CA HIS A 57 -7.92 5.98 -10.44
C HIS A 57 -7.32 5.77 -11.83
N LEU A 58 -8.01 5.02 -12.68
CA LEU A 58 -7.56 4.69 -14.04
C LEU A 58 -8.58 5.14 -15.09
N GLY A 59 -8.18 5.10 -16.37
CA GLY A 59 -9.07 5.41 -17.49
C GLY A 59 -9.54 6.87 -17.49
N ALA A 60 -10.83 7.09 -17.77
CA ALA A 60 -11.39 8.42 -17.93
C ALA A 60 -11.25 9.30 -16.67
N VAL A 61 -11.35 8.70 -15.47
CA VAL A 61 -11.18 9.44 -14.21
C VAL A 61 -9.73 9.91 -14.04
N ALA A 62 -8.75 9.09 -14.42
CA ALA A 62 -7.34 9.47 -14.39
C ALA A 62 -7.04 10.66 -15.30
N GLU A 63 -7.65 10.70 -16.48
CA GLU A 63 -7.52 11.82 -17.43
C GLU A 63 -8.06 13.12 -16.82
N VAL A 64 -9.27 13.09 -16.25
CA VAL A 64 -9.88 14.24 -15.57
C VAL A 64 -8.99 14.73 -14.42
N LEU A 65 -8.53 13.80 -13.57
CA LEU A 65 -7.67 14.13 -12.44
C LEU A 65 -6.34 14.74 -12.88
N SER A 66 -5.76 14.28 -13.99
CA SER A 66 -4.51 14.84 -14.53
C SER A 66 -4.63 16.32 -14.92
N GLN A 67 -5.84 16.78 -15.23
CA GLN A 67 -6.15 18.16 -15.61
C GLN A 67 -6.56 19.04 -14.41
N SER A 68 -6.80 18.45 -13.23
CA SER A 68 -7.26 19.17 -12.03
C SER A 68 -6.22 20.10 -11.41
N GLY A 69 -4.93 19.93 -11.76
CA GLY A 69 -3.81 20.65 -11.16
C GLY A 69 -3.37 20.09 -9.80
N THR A 70 -4.06 19.07 -9.30
CA THR A 70 -3.69 18.37 -8.06
C THR A 70 -2.36 17.65 -8.24
N ARG A 71 -1.44 17.82 -7.29
CA ARG A 71 -0.09 17.25 -7.39
C ARG A 71 -0.02 15.89 -6.74
N ARG A 72 0.69 14.98 -7.40
CA ARG A 72 1.03 13.64 -6.92
C ARG A 72 2.44 13.60 -6.32
N VAL A 73 2.68 12.66 -5.43
CA VAL A 73 4.04 12.41 -4.89
C VAL A 73 4.87 11.63 -5.88
N ASP A 74 4.28 10.63 -6.52
CA ASP A 74 4.84 9.96 -7.68
C ASP A 74 4.08 10.41 -8.94
N PRO A 75 4.67 11.28 -9.79
CA PRO A 75 4.01 11.76 -11.00
C PRO A 75 3.83 10.66 -12.06
N GLY A 76 4.57 9.54 -11.96
CA GLY A 76 4.46 8.40 -12.86
C GLY A 76 3.33 7.42 -12.50
N ALA A 77 2.76 7.53 -11.30
CA ALA A 77 1.65 6.70 -10.83
C ALA A 77 0.33 7.47 -10.83
N ALA A 78 -0.81 6.78 -10.88
CA ALA A 78 -2.12 7.42 -10.90
C ALA A 78 -2.45 8.17 -9.59
N HIS A 79 -3.42 9.07 -9.64
CA HIS A 79 -4.02 9.64 -8.43
C HIS A 79 -4.66 8.52 -7.62
N GLY A 80 -4.51 8.55 -6.30
CA GLY A 80 -5.06 7.51 -5.44
C GLY A 80 -4.26 6.19 -5.43
N THR A 81 -3.12 6.08 -6.13
CA THR A 81 -2.27 4.88 -6.03
C THR A 81 -1.72 4.72 -4.60
N LEU A 82 -1.70 3.49 -4.07
CA LEU A 82 -1.00 3.19 -2.82
C LEU A 82 0.52 3.20 -3.05
N LEU A 83 1.20 4.10 -2.36
CA LEU A 83 2.66 4.19 -2.36
C LEU A 83 3.22 3.56 -1.10
N TYR A 84 4.44 3.05 -1.22
CA TYR A 84 5.26 2.64 -0.09
C TYR A 84 6.58 3.43 -0.09
N ARG A 85 7.17 3.53 1.10
CA ARG A 85 8.52 4.03 1.30
C ARG A 85 9.21 3.22 2.39
N VAL A 86 10.47 2.89 2.16
CA VAL A 86 11.37 2.22 3.10
C VAL A 86 12.56 3.12 3.33
N GLU A 87 12.92 3.30 4.59
CA GLU A 87 14.09 4.07 4.99
C GLU A 87 15.07 3.12 5.69
N ALA A 88 16.24 2.90 5.07
CA ALA A 88 17.26 2.01 5.59
C ALA A 88 18.65 2.59 5.33
N ASN A 89 19.49 2.63 6.36
CA ASN A 89 20.89 3.10 6.28
C ASN A 89 21.04 4.50 5.64
N GLY A 90 20.10 5.42 5.92
CA GLY A 90 20.09 6.77 5.35
C GLY A 90 19.66 6.86 3.89
N VAL A 91 19.26 5.73 3.27
CA VAL A 91 18.70 5.68 1.92
C VAL A 91 17.18 5.51 2.01
N SER A 92 16.45 6.41 1.35
CA SER A 92 15.00 6.31 1.18
C SER A 92 14.68 5.73 -0.19
N ARG A 93 13.91 4.65 -0.23
CA ARG A 93 13.37 4.04 -1.46
C ARG A 93 11.87 4.11 -1.41
N GLN A 94 11.24 4.55 -2.49
CA GLN A 94 9.80 4.60 -2.61
C GLN A 94 9.34 4.04 -3.96
N GLY A 95 8.07 3.65 -4.04
CA GLY A 95 7.43 3.23 -5.28
C GLY A 95 5.97 2.90 -5.07
N THR A 96 5.32 2.37 -6.11
CA THR A 96 3.96 1.87 -5.99
C THR A 96 3.94 0.50 -5.34
N TRP A 97 2.89 0.22 -4.56
CA TRP A 97 2.75 -1.11 -3.95
C TRP A 97 2.56 -2.22 -5.00
N ALA A 98 1.94 -1.91 -6.14
CA ALA A 98 1.81 -2.84 -7.25
C ALA A 98 3.19 -3.27 -7.80
N ALA A 99 4.13 -2.33 -7.96
CA ALA A 99 5.49 -2.66 -8.38
C ALA A 99 6.23 -3.52 -7.34
N PHE A 100 6.00 -3.25 -6.05
CA PHE A 100 6.53 -4.09 -4.98
C PHE A 100 5.99 -5.53 -5.05
N LYS A 101 4.67 -5.71 -5.22
CA LYS A 101 4.04 -7.03 -5.39
C LYS A 101 4.61 -7.78 -6.59
N THR A 102 4.75 -7.12 -7.75
CA THR A 102 5.37 -7.73 -8.94
C THR A 102 6.82 -8.17 -8.68
N ALA A 103 7.58 -7.38 -7.94
CA ALA A 103 8.95 -7.75 -7.56
C ALA A 103 8.96 -8.95 -6.61
N LEU A 104 8.05 -9.01 -5.64
CA LEU A 104 7.88 -10.15 -4.75
C LEU A 104 7.54 -11.43 -5.54
N ASP A 105 6.58 -11.36 -6.46
CA ASP A 105 6.13 -12.50 -7.26
C ASP A 105 7.23 -13.07 -8.17
N SER A 106 8.18 -12.23 -8.58
CA SER A 106 9.30 -12.64 -9.44
C SER A 106 10.56 -13.05 -8.68
N THR A 107 10.80 -12.50 -7.49
CA THR A 107 12.02 -12.78 -6.70
C THR A 107 11.80 -13.78 -5.57
N GLY A 108 10.55 -14.03 -5.19
CA GLY A 108 10.17 -14.91 -4.09
C GLY A 108 10.23 -14.24 -2.71
N PRO A 109 9.98 -15.02 -1.64
CA PRO A 109 9.89 -14.50 -0.28
C PRO A 109 11.12 -13.70 0.16
N PHE A 110 10.90 -12.69 1.02
CA PHE A 110 11.96 -11.86 1.56
C PHE A 110 11.94 -11.82 3.09
N ARG A 111 13.08 -11.49 3.70
CA ARG A 111 13.17 -11.35 5.16
C ARG A 111 12.86 -9.91 5.57
N MET A 112 11.78 -9.71 6.31
CA MET A 112 11.52 -8.50 7.08
C MET A 112 12.41 -8.49 8.32
N ASN A 113 13.25 -7.46 8.48
CA ASN A 113 14.19 -7.34 9.59
C ASN A 113 13.69 -6.38 10.69
N GLY A 114 12.37 -6.30 10.92
CA GLY A 114 11.77 -5.43 11.94
C GLY A 114 11.76 -3.95 11.53
N GLY A 115 11.51 -3.69 10.25
CA GLY A 115 11.56 -2.35 9.66
C GLY A 115 10.25 -1.58 9.77
N THR A 116 10.36 -0.26 9.64
CA THR A 116 9.24 0.62 9.37
C THR A 116 8.99 0.67 7.87
N LEU A 117 7.78 0.30 7.46
CA LEU A 117 7.26 0.67 6.14
C LEU A 117 6.43 1.93 6.30
N LEU A 118 6.55 2.87 5.37
CA LEU A 118 5.66 4.01 5.30
C LEU A 118 4.72 3.85 4.12
N PHE A 119 3.44 4.12 4.33
CA PHE A 119 2.43 4.08 3.29
C PHE A 119 1.77 5.44 3.13
N ARG A 120 1.28 5.72 1.91
CA ARG A 120 0.40 6.87 1.66
C ARG A 120 -0.44 6.65 0.41
N ILE A 121 -1.51 7.41 0.30
CA ILE A 121 -2.15 7.67 -0.98
C ILE A 121 -1.26 8.57 -1.87
N ASN A 122 -1.29 8.37 -3.18
CA ASN A 122 -0.56 9.19 -4.14
C ASN A 122 -1.27 10.53 -4.40
N GLU A 123 -1.29 11.36 -3.38
CA GLU A 123 -1.77 12.74 -3.35
C GLU A 123 -0.79 13.55 -2.51
N THR A 124 -0.48 14.79 -2.91
CA THR A 124 0.35 15.67 -2.07
C THR A 124 -0.47 16.21 -0.89
N ASP A 125 0.22 16.66 0.16
CA ASP A 125 -0.42 17.04 1.42
C ASP A 125 -1.59 18.07 1.28
N PRO A 126 -1.55 19.05 0.34
CA PRO A 126 -2.69 19.93 0.10
C PRO A 126 -3.97 19.25 -0.42
N GLY A 127 -3.87 18.08 -1.05
CA GLY A 127 -4.98 17.32 -1.64
C GLY A 127 -5.46 16.16 -0.78
N LEU A 128 -5.14 16.15 0.53
CA LEU A 128 -5.52 15.05 1.42
C LEU A 128 -6.87 15.25 2.11
N SER A 129 -7.29 16.49 2.33
CA SER A 129 -8.43 16.81 3.19
C SER A 129 -9.79 16.35 2.66
N ASP A 130 -9.92 16.25 1.34
CA ASP A 130 -11.13 15.83 0.63
C ASP A 130 -11.08 14.36 0.20
N ASN A 131 -10.01 13.62 0.50
CA ASN A 131 -9.97 12.17 0.26
C ASN A 131 -10.83 11.40 1.27
N ALA A 132 -11.19 10.16 0.97
CA ALA A 132 -11.93 9.31 1.90
C ALA A 132 -11.60 7.83 1.76
N GLY A 133 -11.83 7.06 2.83
CA GLY A 133 -11.61 5.61 2.86
C GLY A 133 -10.21 5.21 3.31
N THR A 134 -10.00 3.88 3.32
CA THR A 134 -8.84 3.21 3.89
C THR A 134 -8.50 2.00 3.05
N LEU A 135 -7.19 1.75 2.88
CA LEU A 135 -6.69 0.45 2.42
C LEU A 135 -6.04 -0.29 3.58
N THR A 136 -6.27 -1.59 3.66
CA THR A 136 -5.61 -2.47 4.63
C THR A 136 -4.52 -3.24 3.93
N VAL A 137 -3.27 -3.06 4.35
CA VAL A 137 -2.08 -3.76 3.82
C VAL A 137 -1.69 -4.87 4.77
N CYS A 138 -1.63 -6.11 4.28
CA CYS A 138 -1.27 -7.27 5.07
C CYS A 138 0.01 -7.93 4.54
N LEU A 139 0.92 -8.27 5.45
CA LEU A 139 2.06 -9.16 5.16
C LEU A 139 1.75 -10.56 5.67
N MET A 140 1.95 -11.56 4.82
CA MET A 140 1.79 -12.97 5.15
C MET A 140 3.17 -13.57 5.39
N TYR A 141 3.33 -14.22 6.55
CA TYR A 141 4.61 -14.73 7.00
C TYR A 141 4.66 -16.24 6.88
N THR A 142 5.82 -16.76 6.51
CA THR A 142 6.10 -18.20 6.60
C THR A 142 6.19 -18.59 8.08
N GLU A 143 5.63 -19.76 8.42
CA GLU A 143 5.80 -20.39 9.74
C GLU A 143 7.26 -20.72 10.09
#